data_AF-A0A8C7UWE9-F1
#
_entry.id   AF-A0A8C7UWE9-F1
#
_cell.length_a   1.000
_cell.length_b   1.000
_cell.length_c   1.000
_cell.angle_alpha   90.00
_cell.angle_beta   90.00
_cell.angle_gamma   90.00
#
_symmetry.space_group_name_H-M   'P 1'
#
loop_
_entity.id
_entity.type
_entity.pdbx_description
1 polymer ?
#
loop_
_entity_poly.entity_id
_entity_poly.type
_entity_poly.pdbx_seq_one_letter_code
_entity_poly.pdbx_strand_id
1 'polypeptide(L)'
;MNTACFTTSQRTSCLTMNPDLFKPCPEHGQVILPTKPNKTKSEQIKPDLAQVVTDSKTGKSYSKGKLLGKGGFARCYEMTDLSSNKMYAVKVIPQSRVSKPHQRDKITNEIELHKTLHHKHVVKFSHHFEDQDNIYIFLELCSRKSLAHIWKARHTLTDPEVRYYLRQIISGLKYLHNRGILHRDLKLGNFFVNENMELRLGDFGLAAKLETVEQRKKTICGTPNYLAPEVLNRQGHGTESDVWSLGCVMYTLMCGNPPFETLDLKETYKCIKEVKYNLPSTLSPAAQKLISGILQKDPSDRLTLDQILNHQFFTKAFTPDKLPPSSCVTVPELNPPSPAKRFFTKMAKSLFGKRKSKVEKNHCEERESISKLVSGIVKCSIIVESVCQTVTLLVGISTKLHPPLSQACEDGLTPASIAESAMKVLNSCLSAMPAGENPPCLSRPKSFIWVTKWVDYSNKYGFGYQLSNQNIGVLFNEGTHLSLCDQRKTVHYCLTNNKHFTFQASALPEQLCSQKQIVELMANYMEQNLMEGGDLHCEDQPPSQPPLLLQWVKTDHALVMLFNNGTLQVNFYTDHTKIILCKSSDSYLLTYISRERVSYTYLLSMLSEMGCSAELRHRMRYVVQLCSFRESSPILG
;
A
#
# COMPACT_ATOMS: atom_id res chain seq x y z
N MET A 1 -68.66 5.51 -14.18
CA MET A 1 -68.90 5.57 -12.73
C MET A 1 -67.54 5.83 -12.10
N ASN A 2 -67.16 7.07 -11.74
CA ASN A 2 -67.62 7.87 -10.57
C ASN A 2 -67.41 7.06 -9.27
N THR A 3 -66.72 7.49 -8.19
CA THR A 3 -66.06 8.78 -7.80
C THR A 3 -65.16 8.49 -6.55
N ALA A 4 -64.23 9.31 -6.03
CA ALA A 4 -63.76 10.69 -6.30
C ALA A 4 -62.24 10.87 -5.94
N CYS A 5 -61.86 11.99 -5.28
CA CYS A 5 -60.50 12.45 -4.91
C CYS A 5 -60.12 12.20 -3.43
N PHE A 6 -58.82 12.31 -3.10
CA PHE A 6 -58.28 13.36 -2.20
C PHE A 6 -56.75 13.54 -2.37
N THR A 7 -56.18 14.61 -1.80
CA THR A 7 -54.98 15.32 -2.30
C THR A 7 -53.80 15.39 -1.31
N THR A 8 -52.56 15.41 -1.86
CA THR A 8 -51.28 15.98 -1.32
C THR A 8 -50.99 16.05 0.20
N SER A 9 -49.85 15.48 0.62
CA SER A 9 -48.76 16.27 1.26
C SER A 9 -47.41 15.50 1.27
N GLN A 10 -46.32 16.19 1.62
CA GLN A 10 -44.93 15.75 1.44
C GLN A 10 -44.40 14.83 2.56
N ARG A 11 -43.49 13.89 2.24
CA ARG A 11 -42.32 13.56 3.09
C ARG A 11 -41.23 12.73 2.37
N THR A 12 -40.06 13.36 2.24
CA THR A 12 -38.67 12.81 2.21
C THR A 12 -38.41 11.32 1.94
N SER A 13 -37.77 11.08 0.78
CA SER A 13 -36.63 10.17 0.54
C SER A 13 -36.35 8.98 1.48
N CYS A 14 -36.46 7.77 0.92
CA CYS A 14 -35.55 6.66 1.19
C CYS A 14 -35.12 6.03 -0.15
N LEU A 15 -33.80 5.93 -0.40
CA LEU A 15 -33.26 5.22 -1.55
C LEU A 15 -33.34 3.71 -1.28
N THR A 16 -34.31 3.03 -1.87
CA THR A 16 -34.31 1.57 -1.99
C THR A 16 -33.19 1.13 -2.93
N MET A 17 -32.04 0.74 -2.37
CA MET A 17 -30.97 0.12 -3.17
C MET A 17 -31.31 -1.31 -3.55
N ASN A 18 -30.89 -1.67 -4.76
CA ASN A 18 -31.27 -2.88 -5.46
C ASN A 18 -30.51 -4.12 -4.93
N PRO A 19 -31.20 -5.23 -4.56
CA PRO A 19 -30.55 -6.46 -4.07
C PRO A 19 -29.73 -7.24 -5.11
N ASP A 20 -29.80 -6.90 -6.42
CA ASP A 20 -29.09 -7.63 -7.50
C ASP A 20 -27.55 -7.46 -7.55
N LEU A 21 -26.92 -6.84 -6.54
CA LEU A 21 -25.47 -6.62 -6.48
C LEU A 21 -24.63 -7.89 -6.20
N PHE A 22 -25.27 -9.04 -5.97
CA PHE A 22 -24.63 -10.32 -5.67
C PHE A 22 -25.20 -11.47 -6.51
N LYS A 23 -24.78 -11.57 -7.77
CA LYS A 23 -24.91 -12.79 -8.59
C LYS A 23 -23.53 -13.35 -8.95
N PRO A 24 -23.28 -14.66 -8.79
CA PRO A 24 -22.05 -15.28 -9.26
C PRO A 24 -21.99 -15.30 -10.79
N CYS A 25 -20.79 -15.36 -11.36
CA CYS A 25 -20.63 -15.66 -12.79
C CYS A 25 -21.12 -17.09 -13.09
N PRO A 26 -21.76 -17.33 -14.25
CA PRO A 26 -22.29 -18.64 -14.60
C PRO A 26 -21.18 -19.65 -14.87
N GLU A 27 -21.37 -20.88 -14.40
CA GLU A 27 -20.53 -22.02 -14.75
C GLU A 27 -20.53 -22.25 -16.27
N HIS A 28 -19.40 -22.65 -16.83
CA HIS A 28 -19.30 -23.09 -18.23
C HIS A 28 -18.78 -24.52 -18.31
N GLY A 29 -19.70 -25.41 -18.65
CA GLY A 29 -19.48 -26.52 -19.58
C GLY A 29 -18.50 -27.61 -19.16
N GLN A 30 -19.04 -28.79 -18.84
CA GLN A 30 -18.28 -30.04 -18.84
C GLN A 30 -17.54 -30.22 -20.18
N VAL A 31 -16.22 -30.39 -20.12
CA VAL A 31 -15.43 -30.94 -21.23
C VAL A 31 -14.93 -32.32 -20.81
N ILE A 32 -15.38 -33.35 -21.53
CA ILE A 32 -14.99 -34.74 -21.30
C ILE A 32 -13.51 -34.91 -21.68
N LEU A 33 -12.68 -35.26 -20.71
CA LEU A 33 -11.28 -35.63 -20.95
C LEU A 33 -11.17 -37.10 -21.36
N PRO A 34 -10.50 -37.44 -22.48
CA PRO A 34 -10.15 -38.82 -22.77
C PRO A 34 -9.00 -39.29 -21.86
N THR A 35 -9.17 -40.47 -21.28
CA THR A 35 -8.21 -41.10 -20.37
C THR A 35 -6.92 -41.53 -21.09
N LYS A 36 -5.76 -41.14 -20.54
CA LYS A 36 -4.46 -41.80 -20.79
C LYS A 36 -3.65 -41.92 -19.50
N PRO A 37 -2.78 -42.95 -19.37
CA PRO A 37 -2.50 -43.56 -18.07
C PRO A 37 -1.33 -42.94 -17.29
N ASN A 38 -1.34 -43.19 -15.99
CA ASN A 38 -0.27 -42.88 -15.04
C ASN A 38 1.12 -43.32 -15.53
N LYS A 39 2.08 -42.39 -15.53
CA LYS A 39 3.48 -42.69 -15.25
C LYS A 39 4.02 -41.69 -14.24
N THR A 40 4.21 -42.17 -13.02
CA THR A 40 4.93 -41.49 -11.94
C THR A 40 6.37 -41.19 -12.38
N LYS A 41 6.73 -39.90 -12.39
CA LYS A 41 8.11 -39.46 -12.16
C LYS A 41 8.08 -38.31 -11.16
N SER A 42 8.85 -38.47 -10.10
CA SER A 42 9.08 -37.46 -9.08
C SER A 42 9.90 -36.30 -9.66
N GLU A 43 9.27 -35.15 -9.88
CA GLU A 43 10.03 -33.92 -10.10
C GLU A 43 10.58 -33.44 -8.76
N GLN A 44 11.87 -33.72 -8.57
CA GLN A 44 12.67 -33.10 -7.51
C GLN A 44 12.67 -31.59 -7.70
N ILE A 45 12.28 -30.84 -6.67
CA ILE A 45 12.42 -29.38 -6.63
C ILE A 45 13.91 -29.06 -6.65
N LYS A 46 14.42 -28.65 -7.83
CA LYS A 46 15.79 -28.14 -7.96
C LYS A 46 15.86 -26.71 -7.40
N PRO A 47 16.94 -26.32 -6.70
CA PRO A 47 17.19 -24.92 -6.39
C PRO A 47 17.38 -24.12 -7.69
N ASP A 48 16.87 -22.89 -7.70
CA ASP A 48 16.86 -21.99 -8.86
C ASP A 48 18.29 -21.57 -9.25
N LEU A 49 18.91 -22.31 -10.17
CA LEU A 49 20.20 -21.96 -10.76
C LEU A 49 20.01 -20.72 -11.64
N ALA A 50 20.48 -19.57 -11.15
CA ALA A 50 20.33 -18.28 -11.82
C ALA A 50 20.76 -18.35 -13.29
N GLN A 51 19.81 -18.14 -14.20
CA GLN A 51 20.04 -18.29 -15.63
C GLN A 51 21.00 -17.21 -16.13
N VAL A 52 22.20 -17.60 -16.52
CA VAL A 52 23.20 -16.69 -17.09
C VAL A 52 22.92 -16.44 -18.57
N VAL A 53 22.97 -15.18 -18.99
CA VAL A 53 22.87 -14.73 -20.39
C VAL A 53 24.20 -14.06 -20.75
N THR A 54 24.74 -14.34 -21.93
CA THR A 54 26.03 -13.76 -22.37
C THR A 54 25.87 -13.02 -23.70
N ASP A 55 26.34 -11.78 -23.76
CA ASP A 55 26.48 -11.03 -25.01
C ASP A 55 27.68 -11.58 -25.80
N SER A 56 27.40 -12.27 -26.91
CA SER A 56 28.42 -12.87 -27.77
C SER A 56 29.35 -11.85 -28.44
N LYS A 57 28.96 -10.56 -28.51
CA LYS A 57 29.78 -9.51 -29.13
C LYS A 57 30.79 -8.88 -28.17
N THR A 58 30.47 -8.84 -26.88
CA THR A 58 31.33 -8.22 -25.85
C THR A 58 31.92 -9.21 -24.85
N GLY A 59 31.47 -10.46 -24.86
CA GLY A 59 31.85 -11.50 -23.89
C GLY A 59 31.27 -11.27 -22.49
N LYS A 60 30.39 -10.29 -22.31
CA LYS A 60 29.81 -9.96 -21.00
C LYS A 60 28.71 -10.93 -20.61
N SER A 61 28.82 -11.50 -19.41
CA SER A 61 27.80 -12.37 -18.82
C SER A 61 26.98 -11.66 -17.74
N TYR A 62 25.69 -11.95 -17.72
CA TYR A 62 24.69 -11.34 -16.84
C TYR A 62 23.88 -12.44 -16.16
N SER A 63 23.79 -12.39 -14.83
CA SER A 63 22.90 -13.28 -14.07
C SER A 63 21.49 -12.71 -14.05
N LYS A 64 20.51 -13.52 -14.46
CA LYS A 64 19.08 -13.15 -14.47
C LYS A 64 18.47 -13.37 -13.09
N GLY A 65 17.97 -12.29 -12.50
CA GLY A 65 17.24 -12.27 -11.25
C GLY A 65 15.72 -12.24 -11.43
N LYS A 66 15.01 -11.69 -10.44
CA LYS A 66 13.54 -11.73 -10.38
C LYS A 66 12.86 -11.00 -11.54
N LEU A 67 11.64 -11.46 -11.86
CA LEU A 67 10.74 -10.78 -12.79
C LEU A 67 10.23 -9.48 -12.16
N LEU A 68 10.46 -8.35 -12.83
CA LEU A 68 9.96 -7.02 -12.47
C LEU A 68 8.54 -6.76 -13.01
N GLY A 69 8.20 -7.31 -14.17
CA GLY A 69 6.89 -7.11 -14.79
C GLY A 69 6.73 -7.75 -16.17
N LYS A 70 5.50 -7.75 -16.68
CA LYS A 70 5.13 -8.23 -18.02
C LYS A 70 4.35 -7.12 -18.73
N GLY A 71 4.70 -6.79 -19.98
CA GLY A 71 4.06 -5.69 -20.70
C GLY A 71 4.22 -5.83 -22.22
N GLY A 72 3.09 -5.85 -22.95
CA GLY A 72 3.06 -6.00 -24.41
C GLY A 72 3.84 -7.23 -24.89
N PHE A 73 4.91 -6.99 -25.66
CA PHE A 73 5.78 -8.05 -26.19
C PHE A 73 6.84 -8.53 -25.20
N ALA A 74 7.09 -7.79 -24.11
CA ALA A 74 8.27 -7.94 -23.27
C ALA A 74 8.00 -8.52 -21.86
N ARG A 75 9.03 -9.10 -21.27
CA ARG A 75 9.14 -9.36 -19.84
C ARG A 75 10.35 -8.61 -19.28
N CYS A 76 10.16 -7.88 -18.20
CA CYS A 76 11.23 -7.12 -17.56
C CYS A 76 11.78 -7.92 -16.38
N TYR A 77 13.10 -8.06 -16.29
CA TYR A 77 13.80 -8.77 -15.20
C TYR A 77 14.85 -7.86 -14.56
N GLU A 78 15.21 -8.14 -13.32
CA GLU A 78 16.50 -7.69 -12.81
C GLU A 78 17.60 -8.54 -13.45
N MET A 79 18.71 -7.92 -13.85
CA MET A 79 19.92 -8.64 -14.24
C MET A 79 21.16 -7.98 -13.66
N THR A 80 22.12 -8.79 -13.24
CA THR A 80 23.40 -8.34 -12.67
C THR A 80 24.53 -8.64 -13.64
N ASP A 81 25.24 -7.60 -14.11
CA ASP A 81 26.49 -7.75 -14.86
C ASP A 81 27.54 -8.41 -13.94
N LEU A 82 27.97 -9.63 -14.28
CA LEU A 82 28.85 -10.43 -13.45
C LEU A 82 30.28 -9.87 -13.37
N SER A 83 30.68 -9.01 -14.31
CA SER A 83 32.01 -8.37 -14.32
C SER A 83 32.10 -7.16 -13.40
N SER A 84 30.98 -6.45 -13.17
CA SER A 84 30.94 -5.20 -12.40
C SER A 84 29.99 -5.22 -11.19
N ASN A 85 29.35 -6.36 -10.94
CA ASN A 85 28.28 -6.56 -9.96
C ASN A 85 27.15 -5.50 -10.03
N LYS A 86 26.92 -4.92 -11.20
CA LYS A 86 25.97 -3.82 -11.39
C LYS A 86 24.62 -4.35 -11.86
N MET A 87 23.57 -3.96 -11.14
CA MET A 87 22.20 -4.34 -11.45
C MET A 87 21.55 -3.41 -12.49
N TYR A 88 20.69 -4.00 -13.32
CA TYR A 88 19.91 -3.35 -14.37
C TYR A 88 18.46 -3.84 -14.37
N ALA A 89 17.55 -3.00 -14.86
CA ALA A 89 16.24 -3.47 -15.31
C ALA A 89 16.38 -3.82 -16.80
N VAL A 90 16.09 -5.06 -17.18
CA VAL A 90 16.29 -5.56 -18.55
C VAL A 90 14.97 -5.99 -19.16
N LYS A 91 14.58 -5.31 -20.24
CA LYS A 91 13.40 -5.63 -21.05
C LYS A 91 13.81 -6.72 -22.05
N VAL A 92 13.30 -7.93 -21.86
CA VAL A 92 13.58 -9.12 -22.69
C VAL A 92 12.39 -9.35 -23.63
N ILE A 93 12.65 -9.35 -24.94
CA ILE A 93 11.66 -9.46 -26.01
C ILE A 93 12.04 -10.66 -26.90
N PRO A 94 11.25 -11.74 -26.94
CA PRO A 94 11.54 -12.88 -27.83
C PRO A 94 11.53 -12.47 -29.30
N GLN A 95 12.52 -12.92 -30.09
CA GLN A 95 12.62 -12.68 -31.54
C GLN A 95 11.33 -13.13 -32.27
N SER A 96 10.71 -14.22 -31.83
CA SER A 96 9.43 -14.72 -32.34
C SER A 96 8.28 -13.70 -32.27
N ARG A 97 8.30 -12.78 -31.29
CA ARG A 97 7.31 -11.70 -31.11
C ARG A 97 7.57 -10.46 -31.97
N VAL A 98 8.70 -10.39 -32.67
CA VAL A 98 9.08 -9.32 -33.60
C VAL A 98 9.40 -9.86 -34.99
N SER A 99 8.84 -11.01 -35.34
CA SER A 99 9.02 -11.71 -36.62
C SER A 99 8.47 -10.93 -37.83
N LYS A 100 7.55 -9.98 -37.63
CA LYS A 100 7.06 -9.09 -38.70
C LYS A 100 7.86 -7.79 -38.74
N PRO A 101 8.28 -7.26 -39.91
CA PRO A 101 9.10 -6.05 -40.02
C PRO A 101 8.59 -4.87 -39.17
N HIS A 102 7.31 -4.50 -39.33
CA HIS A 102 6.69 -3.40 -38.57
C HIS A 102 6.64 -3.59 -37.04
N GLN A 103 6.89 -4.79 -36.52
CA GLN A 103 7.04 -5.04 -35.09
C GLN A 103 8.49 -4.83 -34.65
N ARG A 104 9.46 -5.30 -35.46
CA ARG A 104 10.89 -5.05 -35.27
C ARG A 104 11.19 -3.56 -35.34
N ASP A 105 10.66 -2.85 -36.34
CA ASP A 105 10.80 -1.40 -36.51
C ASP A 105 10.35 -0.61 -35.27
N LYS A 106 9.30 -1.05 -34.56
CA LYS A 106 8.86 -0.39 -33.32
C LYS A 106 9.89 -0.52 -32.21
N ILE A 107 10.49 -1.70 -32.06
CA ILE A 107 11.53 -1.94 -31.04
C ILE A 107 12.82 -1.20 -31.40
N THR A 108 13.23 -1.21 -32.67
CA THR A 108 14.37 -0.43 -33.16
C THR A 108 14.15 1.07 -32.92
N ASN A 109 12.97 1.62 -33.24
CA ASN A 109 12.64 3.02 -32.96
C ASN A 109 12.61 3.35 -31.46
N GLU A 110 12.08 2.46 -30.60
CA GLU A 110 12.13 2.62 -29.14
C GLU A 110 13.59 2.74 -28.66
N ILE A 111 14.45 1.83 -29.12
CA ILE A 111 15.87 1.76 -28.77
C ILE A 111 16.62 3.01 -29.25
N GLU A 112 16.51 3.37 -30.53
CA GLU A 112 17.22 4.53 -31.09
C GLU A 112 16.75 5.85 -30.49
N LEU A 113 15.45 6.00 -30.21
CA LEU A 113 14.94 7.19 -29.51
C LEU A 113 15.49 7.24 -28.08
N HIS A 114 15.38 6.16 -27.30
CA HIS A 114 15.75 6.15 -25.89
C HIS A 114 17.27 6.29 -25.68
N LYS A 115 18.10 5.73 -26.56
CA LYS A 115 19.57 5.95 -26.59
C LYS A 115 19.97 7.42 -26.56
N THR A 116 19.18 8.32 -27.17
CA THR A 116 19.52 9.76 -27.22
C THR A 116 19.17 10.52 -25.93
N LEU A 117 18.44 9.91 -24.99
CA LEU A 117 17.86 10.61 -23.84
C LEU A 117 18.79 10.61 -22.62
N HIS A 118 19.19 11.80 -22.18
CA HIS A 118 20.11 12.02 -21.07
C HIS A 118 19.57 13.14 -20.16
N HIS A 119 18.78 12.76 -19.15
CA HIS A 119 18.17 13.72 -18.22
C HIS A 119 17.95 13.10 -16.84
N LYS A 120 18.06 13.90 -15.76
CA LYS A 120 17.92 13.43 -14.38
C LYS A 120 16.58 12.73 -14.11
N HIS A 121 15.51 13.17 -14.77
CA HIS A 121 14.16 12.62 -14.58
C HIS A 121 13.68 11.75 -15.73
N VAL A 122 14.61 11.12 -16.47
CA VAL A 122 14.33 10.10 -17.49
C VAL A 122 15.14 8.85 -17.14
N VAL A 123 14.56 7.66 -17.24
CA VAL A 123 15.24 6.38 -17.02
C VAL A 123 16.44 6.32 -17.96
N LYS A 124 17.65 6.15 -17.41
CA LYS A 124 18.85 6.09 -18.25
C LYS A 124 18.90 4.79 -19.07
N PHE A 125 19.04 4.92 -20.38
CA PHE A 125 19.41 3.82 -21.27
C PHE A 125 20.88 3.43 -21.02
N SER A 126 21.17 2.12 -20.97
CA SER A 126 22.53 1.61 -20.75
C SER A 126 23.12 1.05 -22.04
N HIS A 127 22.56 -0.05 -22.54
CA HIS A 127 22.97 -0.73 -23.77
C HIS A 127 21.86 -1.71 -24.18
N HIS A 128 22.07 -2.41 -25.29
CA HIS A 128 21.21 -3.50 -25.77
C HIS A 128 22.07 -4.52 -26.50
N PHE A 129 21.62 -5.76 -26.55
CA PHE A 129 22.15 -6.79 -27.45
C PHE A 129 21.02 -7.76 -27.87
N GLU A 130 21.32 -8.64 -28.80
CA GLU A 130 20.42 -9.68 -29.29
C GLU A 130 21.14 -11.02 -29.32
N ASP A 131 20.45 -12.09 -28.94
CA ASP A 131 20.87 -13.47 -29.20
C ASP A 131 19.89 -14.14 -30.20
N GLN A 132 20.00 -15.46 -30.34
CA GLN A 132 19.17 -16.25 -31.26
C GLN A 132 17.67 -16.23 -30.89
N ASP A 133 17.35 -16.07 -29.59
CA ASP A 133 16.00 -16.21 -29.06
C ASP A 133 15.37 -14.87 -28.65
N ASN A 134 16.17 -13.88 -28.23
CA ASN A 134 15.70 -12.66 -27.57
C ASN A 134 16.51 -11.40 -27.91
N ILE A 135 15.82 -10.26 -27.80
CA ILE A 135 16.38 -8.90 -27.73
C ILE A 135 16.40 -8.47 -26.26
N TYR A 136 17.53 -7.94 -25.80
CA TYR A 136 17.75 -7.49 -24.42
C TYR A 136 18.04 -5.99 -24.39
N ILE A 137 17.21 -5.21 -23.69
CA ILE A 137 17.40 -3.76 -23.54
C ILE A 137 17.68 -3.45 -22.06
N PHE A 138 18.88 -2.94 -21.75
CA PHE A 138 19.37 -2.68 -20.40
C PHE A 138 19.11 -1.22 -20.00
N LEU A 139 18.41 -1.04 -18.90
CA LEU A 139 17.97 0.25 -18.36
C LEU A 139 18.40 0.43 -16.89
N GLU A 140 18.40 1.67 -16.42
CA GLU A 140 18.56 2.02 -15.00
C GLU A 140 17.53 1.28 -14.12
N LEU A 141 18.02 0.50 -13.15
CA LEU A 141 17.15 -0.17 -12.18
C LEU A 141 16.62 0.83 -11.15
N CYS A 142 15.30 1.05 -11.18
CA CYS A 142 14.59 1.84 -10.18
C CYS A 142 14.06 0.93 -9.06
N SER A 143 14.83 0.78 -7.99
CA SER A 143 14.60 -0.21 -6.92
C SER A 143 13.29 -0.01 -6.14
N ARG A 144 12.67 1.18 -6.17
CA ARG A 144 11.36 1.46 -5.55
C ARG A 144 10.19 1.30 -6.52
N LYS A 145 10.40 0.54 -7.60
CA LYS A 145 9.39 0.20 -8.62
C LYS A 145 8.84 1.48 -9.29
N SER A 146 7.54 1.73 -9.26
CA SER A 146 6.89 2.88 -9.90
C SER A 146 5.78 3.49 -9.06
N LEU A 147 5.34 4.70 -9.41
CA LEU A 147 4.24 5.38 -8.72
C LEU A 147 2.94 4.57 -8.69
N ALA A 148 2.71 3.64 -9.63
CA ALA A 148 1.58 2.71 -9.55
C ALA A 148 1.68 1.74 -8.36
N HIS A 149 2.89 1.35 -7.96
CA HIS A 149 3.12 0.51 -6.78
C HIS A 149 2.92 1.29 -5.49
N ILE A 150 3.43 2.54 -5.45
CA ILE A 150 3.24 3.46 -4.32
C ILE A 150 1.75 3.79 -4.15
N TRP A 151 1.07 4.16 -5.24
CA TRP A 151 -0.38 4.37 -5.24
C TRP A 151 -1.17 3.11 -4.83
N LYS A 152 -0.75 1.90 -5.26
CA LYS A 152 -1.41 0.66 -4.83
C LYS A 152 -1.29 0.40 -3.32
N ALA A 153 -0.18 0.80 -2.69
CA ALA A 153 0.01 0.66 -1.24
C ALA A 153 -0.67 1.79 -0.44
N ARG A 154 -0.62 3.03 -0.95
CA ARG A 154 -1.06 4.24 -0.26
C ARG A 154 -2.51 4.66 -0.53
N HIS A 155 -3.08 4.22 -1.65
CA HIS A 155 -4.27 4.73 -2.33
C HIS A 155 -4.22 6.23 -2.70
N THR A 156 -3.86 7.13 -1.79
CA THR A 156 -3.71 8.57 -2.02
C THR A 156 -2.38 9.11 -1.49
N LEU A 157 -1.89 10.18 -2.12
CA LEU A 157 -0.70 10.92 -1.71
C LEU A 157 -1.07 12.33 -1.24
N THR A 158 -0.30 12.85 -0.29
CA THR A 158 -0.51 14.19 0.27
C THR A 158 -0.10 15.28 -0.72
N ASP A 159 -0.71 16.47 -0.61
CA ASP A 159 -0.37 17.67 -1.37
C ASP A 159 1.16 17.90 -1.57
N PRO A 160 2.02 17.81 -0.53
CA PRO A 160 3.48 17.98 -0.70
C PRO A 160 4.17 16.84 -1.46
N GLU A 161 3.71 15.59 -1.31
CA GLU A 161 4.22 14.44 -2.09
C GLU A 161 3.86 14.59 -3.57
N VAL A 162 2.61 14.97 -3.87
CA VAL A 162 2.14 15.22 -5.22
C VAL A 162 2.93 16.36 -5.88
N ARG A 163 3.22 17.45 -5.15
CA ARG A 163 4.14 18.49 -5.63
C ARG A 163 5.54 17.98 -5.92
N TYR A 164 6.09 17.16 -5.03
CA TYR A 164 7.44 16.61 -5.16
C TYR A 164 7.58 15.72 -6.41
N TYR A 165 6.60 14.85 -6.68
CA TYR A 165 6.62 14.00 -7.87
C TYR A 165 6.28 14.78 -9.15
N LEU A 166 5.24 15.63 -9.15
CA LEU A 166 4.86 16.39 -10.34
C LEU A 166 5.99 17.32 -10.82
N ARG A 167 6.75 17.97 -9.92
CA ARG A 167 7.92 18.77 -10.31
C ARG A 167 8.95 17.96 -11.10
N GLN A 168 9.16 16.70 -10.74
CA GLN A 168 10.11 15.80 -11.40
C GLN A 168 9.56 15.26 -12.72
N ILE A 169 8.27 14.90 -12.75
CA ILE A 169 7.57 14.51 -13.99
C ILE A 169 7.63 15.65 -15.00
N ILE A 170 7.26 16.87 -14.60
CA ILE A 170 7.31 18.07 -15.44
C ILE A 170 8.75 18.34 -15.91
N SER A 171 9.75 18.23 -15.03
CA SER A 171 11.15 18.41 -15.42
C SER A 171 11.59 17.40 -16.50
N GLY A 172 11.21 16.12 -16.36
CA GLY A 172 11.44 15.11 -17.39
C GLY A 172 10.68 15.39 -18.70
N LEU A 173 9.42 15.81 -18.59
CA LEU A 173 8.55 16.05 -19.72
C LEU A 173 8.96 17.29 -20.53
N LYS A 174 9.35 18.39 -19.86
CA LYS A 174 9.97 19.55 -20.51
C LYS A 174 11.22 19.17 -21.30
N TYR A 175 12.06 18.28 -20.78
CA TYR A 175 13.25 17.79 -21.50
C TYR A 175 12.88 17.03 -22.78
N LEU A 176 11.82 16.22 -22.76
CA LEU A 176 11.33 15.50 -23.96
C LEU A 176 10.70 16.47 -24.98
N HIS A 177 9.80 17.34 -24.52
CA HIS A 177 9.08 18.31 -25.36
C HIS A 177 10.06 19.28 -26.05
N ASN A 178 11.07 19.78 -25.34
CA ASN A 178 12.13 20.64 -25.90
C ASN A 178 13.00 19.95 -26.98
N ARG A 179 12.96 18.61 -27.07
CA ARG A 179 13.64 17.83 -28.12
C ARG A 179 12.68 17.38 -29.22
N GLY A 180 11.44 17.88 -29.21
CA GLY A 180 10.38 17.45 -30.12
C GLY A 180 10.04 15.97 -29.93
N ILE A 181 9.94 15.48 -28.70
CA ILE A 181 9.55 14.10 -28.38
C ILE A 181 8.30 14.09 -27.50
N LEU A 182 7.28 13.36 -27.93
CA LEU A 182 6.05 13.10 -27.18
C LEU A 182 6.12 11.73 -26.50
N HIS A 183 5.63 11.61 -25.27
CA HIS A 183 5.64 10.34 -24.53
C HIS A 183 4.43 9.46 -24.86
N ARG A 184 3.24 10.04 -24.99
CA ARG A 184 1.98 9.42 -25.46
C ARG A 184 1.40 8.27 -24.62
N ASP A 185 2.02 7.94 -23.49
CA ASP A 185 1.54 6.95 -22.51
C ASP A 185 2.03 7.29 -21.09
N LEU A 186 1.82 8.54 -20.67
CA LEU A 186 2.10 8.97 -19.30
C LEU A 186 1.05 8.39 -18.34
N LYS A 187 1.51 7.58 -17.38
CA LYS A 187 0.68 6.92 -16.37
C LYS A 187 1.52 6.52 -15.17
N LEU A 188 0.88 6.24 -14.03
CA LEU A 188 1.56 5.87 -12.78
C LEU A 188 2.55 4.70 -12.93
N GLY A 189 2.28 3.75 -13.84
CA GLY A 189 3.15 2.61 -14.11
C GLY A 189 4.50 2.98 -14.74
N ASN A 190 4.56 4.11 -15.47
CA ASN A 190 5.70 4.56 -16.27
C ASN A 190 6.56 5.62 -15.55
N PHE A 191 6.21 5.94 -14.30
CA PHE A 191 6.96 6.83 -13.42
C PHE A 191 7.73 5.99 -12.39
N PHE A 192 8.97 5.67 -12.71
CA PHE A 192 9.80 4.81 -11.88
C PHE A 192 10.45 5.60 -10.74
N VAL A 193 10.71 4.95 -9.60
CA VAL A 193 11.30 5.60 -8.42
C VAL A 193 12.57 4.88 -8.00
N ASN A 194 13.68 5.59 -7.90
CA ASN A 194 14.97 5.03 -7.50
C ASN A 194 15.14 4.96 -5.97
N GLU A 195 16.24 4.38 -5.51
CA GLU A 195 16.57 4.23 -4.08
C GLU A 195 16.53 5.56 -3.29
N ASN A 196 16.82 6.68 -3.94
CA ASN A 196 16.87 8.03 -3.38
C ASN A 196 15.52 8.76 -3.40
N MET A 197 14.42 8.06 -3.70
CA MET A 197 13.07 8.61 -3.90
C MET A 197 12.99 9.62 -5.06
N GLU A 198 13.92 9.57 -6.02
CA GLU A 198 13.86 10.39 -7.23
C GLU A 198 13.08 9.68 -8.33
N LEU A 199 12.31 10.44 -9.08
CA LEU A 199 11.46 9.95 -10.17
C LEU A 199 12.20 9.93 -11.51
N ARG A 200 11.98 8.87 -12.29
CA ARG A 200 12.48 8.67 -13.66
C ARG A 200 11.31 8.33 -14.60
N LEU A 201 11.11 9.12 -15.66
CA LEU A 201 10.16 8.78 -16.75
C LEU A 201 10.71 7.62 -17.60
N GLY A 202 9.90 6.59 -17.85
CA GLY A 202 10.31 5.43 -18.66
C GLY A 202 9.18 4.80 -19.47
N ASP A 203 9.51 3.71 -20.18
CA ASP A 203 8.69 3.04 -21.21
C ASP A 203 8.35 3.94 -22.42
N PHE A 204 9.33 4.07 -23.31
CA PHE A 204 9.23 4.86 -24.54
C PHE A 204 8.60 4.09 -25.72
N GLY A 205 7.98 2.92 -25.48
CA GLY A 205 7.44 2.04 -26.54
C GLY A 205 6.29 2.62 -27.38
N LEU A 206 5.69 3.73 -26.95
CA LEU A 206 4.70 4.51 -27.72
C LEU A 206 5.16 5.94 -28.07
N ALA A 207 6.37 6.30 -27.65
CA ALA A 207 6.94 7.63 -27.86
C ALA A 207 7.18 7.89 -29.35
N ALA A 208 7.10 9.16 -29.75
CA ALA A 208 7.29 9.58 -31.12
C ALA A 208 7.93 10.96 -31.17
N LYS A 209 8.61 11.28 -32.28
CA LYS A 209 8.93 12.67 -32.59
C LYS A 209 7.65 13.46 -32.83
N LEU A 210 7.63 14.71 -32.40
CA LEU A 210 6.59 15.68 -32.68
C LEU A 210 6.57 15.97 -34.18
N GLU A 211 5.38 15.87 -34.77
CA GLU A 211 5.11 16.11 -36.19
C GLU A 211 4.30 17.42 -36.34
N THR A 212 4.32 18.02 -37.53
CA THR A 212 3.43 19.15 -37.87
C THR A 212 1.97 18.74 -37.72
N VAL A 213 1.06 19.70 -37.51
CA VAL A 213 -0.36 19.42 -37.17
C VAL A 213 -1.02 18.55 -38.24
N GLU A 214 -0.65 18.77 -39.50
CA GLU A 214 -1.11 18.06 -40.70
C GLU A 214 -0.60 16.61 -40.73
N GLN A 215 0.62 16.38 -40.22
CA GLN A 215 1.31 15.09 -40.21
C GLN A 215 1.04 14.26 -38.93
N ARG A 216 0.54 14.88 -37.84
CA ARG A 216 0.30 14.23 -36.53
C ARG A 216 -0.41 12.89 -36.68
N LYS A 217 0.23 11.81 -36.22
CA LYS A 217 -0.35 10.45 -36.17
C LYS A 217 -1.73 10.40 -35.50
N LYS A 218 -2.76 10.17 -36.31
CA LYS A 218 -4.20 10.06 -35.92
C LYS A 218 -4.57 8.70 -35.30
N THR A 219 -3.57 7.86 -34.99
CA THR A 219 -3.75 6.55 -34.34
C THR A 219 -3.96 6.73 -32.84
N ILE A 220 -5.09 6.23 -32.34
CA ILE A 220 -5.38 6.17 -30.90
C ILE A 220 -4.40 5.19 -30.24
N CYS A 221 -3.59 5.68 -29.32
CA CYS A 221 -2.68 4.86 -28.50
C CYS A 221 -2.42 5.55 -27.15
N GLY A 222 -2.03 4.75 -26.16
CA GLY A 222 -1.91 5.12 -24.75
C GLY A 222 -2.92 4.37 -23.89
N THR A 223 -2.80 4.51 -22.57
CA THR A 223 -3.66 3.82 -21.60
C THR A 223 -5.01 4.54 -21.42
N PRO A 224 -6.18 3.88 -21.55
CA PRO A 224 -7.49 4.52 -21.65
C PRO A 224 -7.80 5.68 -20.69
N ASN A 225 -7.61 5.47 -19.38
CA ASN A 225 -7.93 6.46 -18.33
C ASN A 225 -7.08 7.74 -18.37
N TYR A 226 -6.07 7.80 -19.26
CA TYR A 226 -5.14 8.92 -19.43
C TYR A 226 -5.19 9.51 -20.85
N LEU A 227 -6.05 9.01 -21.73
CA LEU A 227 -6.20 9.51 -23.10
C LEU A 227 -6.90 10.87 -23.13
N ALA A 228 -6.43 11.76 -24.00
CA ALA A 228 -6.97 13.10 -24.16
C ALA A 228 -8.14 13.14 -25.17
N PRO A 229 -9.08 14.10 -25.07
CA PRO A 229 -10.24 14.21 -25.95
C PRO A 229 -9.88 14.26 -27.44
N GLU A 230 -8.86 15.05 -27.80
CA GLU A 230 -8.37 15.21 -29.18
C GLU A 230 -7.82 13.90 -29.77
N VAL A 231 -7.21 13.06 -28.92
CA VAL A 231 -6.72 11.73 -29.31
C VAL A 231 -7.89 10.81 -29.62
N LEU A 232 -8.92 10.76 -28.76
CA LEU A 232 -10.14 9.98 -28.99
C LEU A 232 -10.99 10.50 -30.18
N ASN A 233 -10.78 11.76 -30.57
CA ASN A 233 -11.37 12.40 -31.74
C ASN A 233 -10.48 12.29 -33.00
N ARG A 234 -9.36 11.55 -32.94
CA ARG A 234 -8.42 11.33 -34.06
C ARG A 234 -7.81 12.60 -34.64
N GLN A 235 -7.72 13.67 -33.84
CA GLN A 235 -7.04 14.92 -34.20
C GLN A 235 -5.52 14.82 -34.05
N GLY A 236 -5.03 13.70 -33.50
CA GLY A 236 -3.61 13.40 -33.29
C GLY A 236 -3.13 13.71 -31.87
N HIS A 237 -1.91 13.28 -31.54
CA HIS A 237 -1.27 13.60 -30.26
C HIS A 237 -0.40 14.85 -30.38
N GLY A 238 -0.51 15.76 -29.41
CA GLY A 238 0.38 16.90 -29.25
C GLY A 238 1.08 16.92 -27.89
N THR A 239 1.86 17.97 -27.64
CA THR A 239 2.44 18.26 -26.31
C THR A 239 1.35 18.46 -25.25
N GLU A 240 0.21 18.99 -25.69
CA GLU A 240 -1.02 19.24 -24.92
C GLU A 240 -1.68 17.92 -24.45
N SER A 241 -1.49 16.82 -25.19
CA SER A 241 -2.04 15.51 -24.86
C SER A 241 -1.25 14.85 -23.71
N ASP A 242 0.08 15.02 -23.69
CA ASP A 242 0.91 14.62 -22.55
C ASP A 242 0.57 15.47 -21.30
N VAL A 243 0.26 16.76 -21.46
CA VAL A 243 -0.22 17.64 -20.38
C VAL A 243 -1.57 17.19 -19.82
N TRP A 244 -2.51 16.73 -20.66
CA TRP A 244 -3.76 16.12 -20.19
C TRP A 244 -3.50 14.87 -19.34
N SER A 245 -2.65 13.95 -19.83
CA SER A 245 -2.29 12.75 -19.06
C SER A 245 -1.64 13.10 -17.71
N LEU A 246 -0.84 14.17 -17.63
CA LEU A 246 -0.32 14.72 -16.38
C LEU A 246 -1.42 15.20 -15.42
N GLY A 247 -2.49 15.81 -15.95
CA GLY A 247 -3.68 16.18 -15.18
C GLY A 247 -4.41 14.97 -14.60
N CYS A 248 -4.62 13.92 -15.42
CA CYS A 248 -5.18 12.65 -14.95
C CYS A 248 -4.31 12.03 -13.84
N VAL A 249 -2.98 12.05 -14.02
CA VAL A 249 -2.02 11.57 -13.01
C VAL A 249 -2.10 12.35 -11.71
N MET A 250 -2.16 13.69 -11.76
CA MET A 250 -2.35 14.52 -10.57
C MET A 250 -3.65 14.15 -9.85
N TYR A 251 -4.75 14.04 -10.58
CA TYR A 251 -6.04 13.62 -10.02
C TYR A 251 -5.95 12.23 -9.37
N THR A 252 -5.42 11.21 -10.05
CA THR A 252 -5.33 9.85 -9.49
C THR A 252 -4.50 9.79 -8.21
N LEU A 253 -3.39 10.53 -8.14
CA LEU A 253 -2.56 10.58 -6.93
C LEU A 253 -3.26 11.25 -5.74
N MET A 254 -4.15 12.22 -5.97
CA MET A 254 -4.86 12.96 -4.91
C MET A 254 -6.20 12.34 -4.52
N CYS A 255 -6.97 11.85 -5.50
CA CYS A 255 -8.33 11.34 -5.34
C CYS A 255 -8.43 9.81 -5.26
N GLY A 256 -7.32 9.11 -5.44
CA GLY A 256 -7.23 7.65 -5.31
C GLY A 256 -7.73 6.86 -6.52
N ASN A 257 -8.56 7.45 -7.39
CA ASN A 257 -9.05 6.83 -8.62
C ASN A 257 -8.84 7.78 -9.82
N PRO A 258 -8.80 7.31 -11.08
CA PRO A 258 -8.70 8.18 -12.25
C PRO A 258 -9.97 9.03 -12.48
N PRO A 259 -9.86 10.22 -13.10
CA PRO A 259 -10.98 11.18 -13.17
C PRO A 259 -12.17 10.70 -14.01
N PHE A 260 -11.92 9.86 -15.03
CA PHE A 260 -12.94 9.41 -15.99
C PHE A 260 -13.23 7.91 -15.92
N GLU A 261 -12.74 7.22 -14.88
CA GLU A 261 -12.90 5.76 -14.77
C GLU A 261 -14.36 5.35 -14.56
N THR A 262 -14.83 4.42 -15.37
CA THR A 262 -16.17 3.84 -15.32
C THR A 262 -16.10 2.33 -15.54
N LEU A 263 -17.18 1.61 -15.21
CA LEU A 263 -17.25 0.14 -15.40
C LEU A 263 -17.24 -0.28 -16.88
N ASP A 264 -17.70 0.60 -17.78
CA ASP A 264 -17.63 0.40 -19.23
C ASP A 264 -16.66 1.39 -19.91
N LEU A 265 -15.89 0.88 -20.87
CA LEU A 265 -14.85 1.63 -21.60
C LEU A 265 -15.43 2.66 -22.58
N LYS A 266 -16.63 2.44 -23.14
CA LYS A 266 -17.26 3.43 -24.03
C LYS A 266 -17.77 4.62 -23.23
N GLU A 267 -18.35 4.38 -22.04
CA GLU A 267 -18.71 5.47 -21.12
C GLU A 267 -17.47 6.22 -20.61
N THR A 268 -16.33 5.55 -20.36
CA THR A 268 -15.05 6.22 -20.05
C THR A 268 -14.66 7.18 -21.18
N TYR A 269 -14.71 6.73 -22.44
CA TYR A 269 -14.40 7.57 -23.60
C TYR A 269 -15.39 8.72 -23.81
N LYS A 270 -16.66 8.53 -23.46
CA LYS A 270 -17.68 9.59 -23.48
C LYS A 270 -17.40 10.63 -22.39
N CYS A 271 -17.17 10.21 -21.14
CA CYS A 271 -16.78 11.09 -20.04
C CYS A 271 -15.51 11.90 -20.36
N ILE A 272 -14.50 11.30 -21.02
CA ILE A 272 -13.32 12.02 -21.50
C ILE A 272 -13.71 13.09 -22.54
N LYS A 273 -14.48 12.73 -23.58
CA LYS A 273 -14.89 13.66 -24.65
C LYS A 273 -15.77 14.82 -24.17
N GLU A 274 -16.59 14.56 -23.15
CA GLU A 274 -17.44 15.55 -22.48
C GLU A 274 -16.70 16.31 -21.36
N VAL A 275 -15.47 15.89 -21.00
CA VAL A 275 -14.69 16.38 -19.85
C VAL A 275 -15.49 16.32 -18.54
N LYS A 276 -16.24 15.22 -18.38
CA LYS A 276 -17.14 14.98 -17.26
C LYS A 276 -16.43 14.16 -16.18
N TYR A 277 -16.00 14.84 -15.13
CA TYR A 277 -15.43 14.26 -13.91
C TYR A 277 -15.87 15.08 -12.68
N ASN A 278 -15.80 14.49 -11.49
CA ASN A 278 -16.13 15.17 -10.25
C ASN A 278 -14.85 15.67 -9.57
N LEU A 279 -14.87 16.86 -8.95
CA LEU A 279 -13.81 17.32 -8.06
C LEU A 279 -14.26 17.16 -6.61
N PRO A 280 -13.65 16.26 -5.82
CA PRO A 280 -14.00 16.11 -4.41
C PRO A 280 -13.74 17.40 -3.62
N SER A 281 -14.68 17.76 -2.74
CA SER A 281 -14.55 18.90 -1.81
C SER A 281 -13.40 18.74 -0.80
N THR A 282 -12.86 17.53 -0.64
CA THR A 282 -11.66 17.23 0.15
C THR A 282 -10.37 17.76 -0.47
N LEU A 283 -10.35 18.07 -1.78
CA LEU A 283 -9.19 18.69 -2.43
C LEU A 283 -9.03 20.15 -2.02
N SER A 284 -7.80 20.61 -1.83
CA SER A 284 -7.53 22.02 -1.58
C SER A 284 -8.00 22.90 -2.76
N PRO A 285 -8.50 24.14 -2.54
CA PRO A 285 -8.95 25.00 -3.64
C PRO A 285 -7.87 25.30 -4.69
N ALA A 286 -6.59 25.25 -4.30
CA ALA A 286 -5.46 25.36 -5.22
C ALA A 286 -5.24 24.08 -6.05
N ALA A 287 -5.48 22.89 -5.50
CA ALA A 287 -5.44 21.65 -6.25
C ALA A 287 -6.61 21.56 -7.25
N GLN A 288 -7.83 21.87 -6.82
CA GLN A 288 -9.02 21.90 -7.69
C GLN A 288 -8.80 22.83 -8.90
N LYS A 289 -8.38 24.08 -8.66
CA LYS A 289 -8.09 25.06 -9.73
C LYS A 289 -6.98 24.59 -10.67
N LEU A 290 -5.94 23.92 -10.17
CA LEU A 290 -4.88 23.38 -11.03
C LEU A 290 -5.40 22.25 -11.91
N ILE A 291 -6.13 21.29 -11.34
CA ILE A 291 -6.68 20.15 -12.09
C ILE A 291 -7.63 20.66 -13.18
N SER A 292 -8.55 21.58 -12.86
CA SER A 292 -9.43 22.22 -13.85
C SER A 292 -8.66 23.00 -14.92
N GLY A 293 -7.55 23.66 -14.58
CA GLY A 293 -6.71 24.34 -15.57
C GLY A 293 -5.92 23.39 -16.50
N ILE A 294 -5.70 22.15 -16.10
CA ILE A 294 -5.00 21.14 -16.92
C ILE A 294 -5.99 20.31 -17.74
N LEU A 295 -7.10 19.88 -17.13
CA LEU A 295 -8.14 19.06 -17.76
C LEU A 295 -9.16 19.94 -18.51
N GLN A 296 -8.68 20.75 -19.44
CA GLN A 296 -9.52 21.51 -20.37
C GLN A 296 -9.81 20.70 -21.64
N LYS A 297 -11.02 20.88 -22.18
CA LYS A 297 -11.50 20.20 -23.38
C LYS A 297 -10.63 20.54 -24.58
N ASP A 298 -10.53 21.82 -24.88
CA ASP A 298 -9.75 22.33 -25.99
C ASP A 298 -8.25 22.37 -25.62
N PRO A 299 -7.35 21.77 -26.41
CA PRO A 299 -5.95 21.61 -26.04
C PRO A 299 -5.18 22.93 -25.81
N SER A 300 -5.61 24.01 -26.46
CA SER A 300 -5.05 25.36 -26.34
C SER A 300 -5.25 25.99 -24.96
N ASP A 301 -6.30 25.60 -24.27
CA ASP A 301 -6.77 26.25 -23.04
C ASP A 301 -6.14 25.61 -21.79
N ARG A 302 -5.41 24.50 -21.99
CA ARG A 302 -4.68 23.78 -20.94
C ARG A 302 -3.46 24.58 -20.51
N LEU A 303 -3.25 24.66 -19.19
CA LEU A 303 -2.03 25.25 -18.62
C LEU A 303 -0.78 24.55 -19.16
N THR A 304 0.15 25.32 -19.72
CA THR A 304 1.47 24.85 -20.12
C THR A 304 2.28 24.36 -18.91
N LEU A 305 3.30 23.52 -19.16
CA LEU A 305 4.18 22.98 -18.10
C LEU A 305 4.80 24.07 -17.20
N ASP A 306 5.10 25.25 -17.74
CA ASP A 306 5.61 26.39 -16.96
C ASP A 306 4.50 27.12 -16.16
N GLN A 307 3.29 27.26 -16.71
CA GLN A 307 2.15 27.80 -15.95
C GLN A 307 1.75 26.86 -14.81
N ILE A 308 1.81 25.54 -15.01
CA ILE A 308 1.60 24.53 -13.97
C ILE A 308 2.59 24.73 -12.82
N LEU A 309 3.89 24.83 -13.09
CA LEU A 309 4.92 25.03 -12.05
C LEU A 309 4.79 26.36 -11.31
N ASN A 310 4.30 27.41 -11.97
CA ASN A 310 4.06 28.72 -11.37
C ASN A 310 2.71 28.81 -10.62
N HIS A 311 1.83 27.82 -10.76
CA HIS A 311 0.51 27.83 -10.14
C HIS A 311 0.60 27.87 -8.60
N GLN A 312 -0.41 28.48 -7.96
CA GLN A 312 -0.45 28.69 -6.50
C GLN A 312 -0.32 27.39 -5.70
N PHE A 313 -0.77 26.26 -6.28
CA PHE A 313 -0.57 24.92 -5.72
C PHE A 313 0.90 24.66 -5.38
N PHE A 314 1.84 24.97 -6.28
CA PHE A 314 3.29 24.81 -6.06
C PHE A 314 3.93 26.00 -5.34
N THR A 315 3.57 27.24 -5.72
CA THR A 315 4.35 28.44 -5.32
C THR A 315 4.02 28.97 -3.93
N LYS A 316 2.82 28.72 -3.41
CA LYS A 316 2.39 29.17 -2.06
C LYS A 316 2.50 28.11 -0.97
N ALA A 317 2.77 26.85 -1.32
CA ALA A 317 2.74 25.72 -0.39
C ALA A 317 4.11 25.04 -0.24
N PHE A 318 4.31 24.34 0.89
CA PHE A 318 5.53 23.58 1.14
C PHE A 318 5.68 22.41 0.16
N THR A 319 6.88 22.28 -0.42
CA THR A 319 7.32 21.09 -1.17
C THR A 319 8.61 20.60 -0.52
N PRO A 320 8.72 19.31 -0.14
CA PRO A 320 9.95 18.78 0.41
C PRO A 320 11.04 18.68 -0.68
N ASP A 321 12.31 18.81 -0.28
CA ASP A 321 13.45 18.60 -1.21
C ASP A 321 13.75 17.11 -1.45
N LYS A 322 13.32 16.22 -0.53
CA LYS A 322 13.40 14.76 -0.60
C LYS A 322 12.23 14.14 0.17
N LEU A 323 11.73 12.99 -0.29
CA LEU A 323 10.83 12.14 0.50
C LEU A 323 11.62 11.03 1.21
N PRO A 324 11.19 10.57 2.40
CA PRO A 324 11.76 9.38 3.03
C PRO A 324 11.34 8.11 2.27
N PRO A 325 12.16 7.03 2.31
CA PRO A 325 11.81 5.71 1.76
C PRO A 325 10.42 5.18 2.16
N SER A 326 9.99 5.47 3.39
CA SER A 326 8.69 5.06 3.94
C SER A 326 7.49 5.65 3.20
N SER A 327 7.63 6.79 2.52
CA SER A 327 6.56 7.38 1.70
C SER A 327 6.03 6.46 0.60
N CYS A 328 6.76 5.39 0.25
CA CYS A 328 6.24 4.37 -0.66
C CYS A 328 4.95 3.71 -0.15
N VAL A 329 4.76 3.64 1.18
CA VAL A 329 3.80 2.71 1.82
C VAL A 329 3.12 3.30 3.06
N THR A 330 3.74 4.24 3.77
CA THR A 330 3.08 5.03 4.84
C THR A 330 3.02 6.52 4.49
N VAL A 331 2.09 7.24 5.09
CA VAL A 331 1.97 8.70 4.93
C VAL A 331 3.15 9.37 5.65
N PRO A 332 3.95 10.22 4.97
CA PRO A 332 5.10 10.87 5.59
C PRO A 332 4.73 12.11 6.42
N GLU A 333 5.36 12.27 7.58
CA GLU A 333 5.34 13.50 8.36
C GLU A 333 6.21 14.58 7.69
N LEU A 334 5.57 15.44 6.89
CA LEU A 334 6.24 16.46 6.08
C LEU A 334 6.11 17.85 6.71
N ASN A 335 6.84 18.07 7.80
CA ASN A 335 6.87 19.35 8.50
C ASN A 335 7.61 20.42 7.67
N PRO A 336 7.00 21.59 7.39
CA PRO A 336 7.69 22.68 6.72
C PRO A 336 8.83 23.21 7.62
N PRO A 337 10.01 23.54 7.07
CA PRO A 337 11.07 24.16 7.86
C PRO A 337 10.57 25.49 8.42
N SER A 338 10.85 25.76 9.70
CA SER A 338 10.40 26.99 10.37
C SER A 338 10.81 28.24 9.58
N PRO A 339 10.04 29.36 9.65
CA PRO A 339 10.35 30.57 8.91
C PRO A 339 11.80 31.05 9.09
N ALA A 340 12.32 30.94 10.32
CA ALA A 340 13.71 31.18 10.66
C ALA A 340 14.67 30.26 9.86
N LYS A 341 14.44 28.94 9.84
CA LYS A 341 15.30 27.98 9.12
C LYS A 341 15.30 28.23 7.60
N ARG A 342 14.17 28.68 7.03
CA ARG A 342 14.08 29.11 5.62
C ARG A 342 14.86 30.40 5.36
N PHE A 343 14.84 31.36 6.29
CA PHE A 343 15.63 32.59 6.22
C PHE A 343 17.14 32.30 6.32
N PHE A 344 17.57 31.52 7.33
CA PHE A 344 18.97 31.11 7.51
C PHE A 344 19.50 30.29 6.32
N THR A 345 18.70 29.40 5.72
CA THR A 345 19.14 28.65 4.52
C THR A 345 19.34 29.56 3.30
N LYS A 346 18.51 30.60 3.15
CA LYS A 346 18.63 31.59 2.08
C LYS A 346 19.84 32.51 2.30
N MET A 347 20.07 32.95 3.55
CA MET A 347 21.29 33.64 3.98
C MET A 347 22.55 32.80 3.72
N ALA A 348 22.60 31.55 4.19
CA ALA A 348 23.76 30.67 4.05
C ALA A 348 24.12 30.39 2.58
N LYS A 349 23.12 30.18 1.70
CA LYS A 349 23.36 30.06 0.24
C LYS A 349 23.88 31.36 -0.38
N SER A 350 23.52 32.52 0.17
CA SER A 350 24.03 33.83 -0.27
C SER A 350 25.44 34.14 0.25
N LEU A 351 25.78 33.70 1.47
CA LEU A 351 27.05 33.99 2.15
C LEU A 351 28.17 33.02 1.78
N PHE A 352 27.87 31.73 1.63
CA PHE A 352 28.87 30.67 1.38
C PHE A 352 28.87 30.16 -0.07
N GLY A 353 28.12 30.81 -0.96
CA GLY A 353 27.87 30.33 -2.33
C GLY A 353 29.02 30.46 -3.35
N LYS A 354 30.24 30.88 -2.97
CA LYS A 354 31.37 31.05 -3.91
C LYS A 354 32.76 30.77 -3.30
N ARG A 355 33.30 29.56 -3.51
CA ARG A 355 34.66 29.25 -4.08
C ARG A 355 34.96 27.73 -4.04
N LYS A 356 35.88 27.28 -4.91
CA LYS A 356 36.29 25.86 -5.09
C LYS A 356 37.76 25.76 -5.55
N SER A 357 38.57 24.94 -4.87
CA SER A 357 39.84 24.30 -5.33
C SER A 357 40.36 23.40 -4.18
N LYS A 358 40.54 22.07 -4.34
CA LYS A 358 41.77 21.32 -4.76
C LYS A 358 43.02 21.67 -3.90
N VAL A 359 43.83 20.75 -3.34
CA VAL A 359 44.08 19.29 -3.61
C VAL A 359 44.82 18.61 -2.41
N GLU A 360 44.65 17.28 -2.21
CA GLU A 360 45.50 16.23 -1.53
C GLU A 360 46.26 16.47 -0.17
N LYS A 361 46.73 15.48 0.64
CA LYS A 361 46.37 14.08 0.99
C LYS A 361 47.40 13.56 2.04
N ASN A 362 47.02 12.99 3.20
CA ASN A 362 47.72 11.88 3.92
C ASN A 362 47.12 11.49 5.31
N HIS A 363 47.47 10.27 5.74
CA HIS A 363 47.22 9.50 7.00
C HIS A 363 47.63 10.20 8.32
N CYS A 364 47.30 9.74 9.55
CA CYS A 364 46.39 8.69 10.08
C CYS A 364 45.97 9.05 11.54
N GLU A 365 45.03 8.29 12.10
CA GLU A 365 44.83 8.04 13.56
C GLU A 365 44.75 9.24 14.54
N GLU A 366 43.53 9.56 14.99
CA GLU A 366 43.15 9.12 16.35
C GLU A 366 41.63 8.89 16.52
N ARG A 367 41.33 7.71 17.09
CA ARG A 367 40.15 7.23 17.85
C ARG A 367 38.77 7.89 17.65
N GLU A 368 37.78 7.18 17.13
CA GLU A 368 37.00 6.09 17.80
C GLU A 368 35.72 6.59 18.50
N SER A 369 34.76 7.02 17.68
CA SER A 369 33.31 6.96 17.92
C SER A 369 32.59 7.27 16.60
N ILE A 370 31.29 6.94 16.50
CA ILE A 370 30.45 7.26 15.32
C ILE A 370 30.78 6.48 14.04
N SER A 371 30.88 5.14 14.12
CA SER A 371 30.63 4.26 12.94
C SER A 371 30.35 2.81 13.34
N LYS A 372 29.11 2.53 13.83
CA LYS A 372 28.39 1.24 13.72
C LYS A 372 27.09 1.30 14.54
N LEU A 373 25.99 0.76 13.97
CA LEU A 373 24.65 0.58 14.57
C LEU A 373 23.92 1.91 14.95
N VAL A 374 22.59 2.05 14.86
CA VAL A 374 21.56 1.15 14.29
C VAL A 374 20.39 2.00 13.72
N SER A 375 19.45 1.31 13.05
CA SER A 375 18.22 1.77 12.36
C SER A 375 17.60 3.13 12.74
N GLY A 376 17.00 3.77 11.74
CA GLY A 376 16.03 4.83 11.98
C GLY A 376 14.78 4.28 12.67
N ILE A 377 14.45 4.83 13.84
CA ILE A 377 13.24 4.48 14.60
C ILE A 377 12.18 5.53 14.32
N VAL A 378 11.13 5.14 13.59
CA VAL A 378 9.90 5.95 13.47
C VAL A 378 9.10 5.74 14.75
N LYS A 379 8.97 6.81 15.53
CA LYS A 379 8.16 6.83 16.76
C LYS A 379 6.71 7.14 16.37
N CYS A 380 5.91 6.12 16.07
CA CYS A 380 4.48 6.29 15.80
C CYS A 380 3.74 6.73 17.08
N SER A 381 3.62 8.03 17.31
CA SER A 381 2.76 8.60 18.36
C SER A 381 2.42 10.08 18.09
N ILE A 382 1.22 10.31 17.52
CA ILE A 382 0.43 11.57 17.57
C ILE A 382 1.08 12.74 16.78
N ILE A 383 0.40 13.40 15.83
CA ILE A 383 -0.63 14.44 16.04
C ILE A 383 -1.62 14.52 14.86
N VAL A 384 -2.93 14.48 15.17
CA VAL A 384 -4.00 15.12 14.38
C VAL A 384 -4.93 15.87 15.34
N GLU A 385 -4.48 17.02 15.84
CA GLU A 385 -5.22 17.78 16.87
C GLU A 385 -6.54 18.36 16.37
N SER A 386 -6.67 18.82 15.12
CA SER A 386 -7.88 19.53 14.68
C SER A 386 -9.11 18.63 14.51
N VAL A 387 -8.95 17.40 14.01
CA VAL A 387 -10.03 16.41 13.93
C VAL A 387 -10.36 15.90 15.32
N CYS A 388 -9.34 15.62 16.15
CA CYS A 388 -9.54 15.18 17.53
C CYS A 388 -10.25 16.25 18.37
N GLN A 389 -9.92 17.54 18.22
CA GLN A 389 -10.63 18.64 18.87
C GLN A 389 -12.09 18.71 18.41
N THR A 390 -12.37 18.61 17.10
CA THR A 390 -13.75 18.69 16.59
C THR A 390 -14.60 17.53 17.08
N VAL A 391 -14.08 16.29 17.05
CA VAL A 391 -14.78 15.12 17.59
C VAL A 391 -14.89 15.18 19.13
N THR A 392 -13.85 15.62 19.84
CA THR A 392 -13.91 15.79 21.31
C THR A 392 -14.88 16.90 21.71
N LEU A 393 -15.02 17.97 20.91
CA LEU A 393 -15.99 19.04 21.15
C LEU A 393 -17.42 18.56 20.86
N LEU A 394 -17.65 17.86 19.74
CA LEU A 394 -18.96 17.31 19.39
C LEU A 394 -19.41 16.21 20.36
N VAL A 395 -18.53 15.27 20.70
CA VAL A 395 -18.80 14.27 21.75
C VAL A 395 -18.97 14.98 23.09
N GLY A 396 -18.16 15.99 23.43
CA GLY A 396 -18.30 16.79 24.66
C GLY A 396 -19.60 17.59 24.76
N ILE A 397 -20.16 18.02 23.62
CA ILE A 397 -21.50 18.62 23.53
C ILE A 397 -22.58 17.54 23.69
N SER A 398 -22.42 16.38 23.03
CA SER A 398 -23.35 15.25 23.17
C SER A 398 -23.36 14.65 24.58
N THR A 399 -22.24 14.64 25.30
CA THR A 399 -22.16 14.14 26.68
C THR A 399 -22.85 15.06 27.69
N LYS A 400 -23.26 16.27 27.30
CA LYS A 400 -24.15 17.13 28.10
C LYS A 400 -25.64 16.75 27.95
N LEU A 401 -26.03 16.03 26.89
CA LEU A 401 -27.37 15.49 26.73
C LEU A 401 -27.49 14.03 27.21
N HIS A 402 -26.43 13.23 27.04
CA HIS A 402 -26.37 11.84 27.51
C HIS A 402 -25.03 11.56 28.21
N PRO A 403 -24.99 11.44 29.55
CA PRO A 403 -23.73 11.27 30.28
C PRO A 403 -23.08 9.90 30.01
N PRO A 404 -21.74 9.83 29.88
CA PRO A 404 -21.03 8.56 29.69
C PRO A 404 -21.00 7.74 30.99
N LEU A 405 -20.97 6.41 30.85
CA LEU A 405 -21.09 5.46 31.97
C LEU A 405 -19.81 5.29 32.82
N SER A 406 -18.64 5.77 32.40
CA SER A 406 -17.41 5.73 33.20
C SER A 406 -16.33 6.72 32.72
N GLN A 407 -15.30 6.91 33.55
CA GLN A 407 -14.21 7.88 33.36
C GLN A 407 -12.96 7.25 32.71
N ALA A 408 -12.09 8.07 32.11
CA ALA A 408 -10.93 7.62 31.33
C ALA A 408 -9.82 6.98 32.19
N CYS A 409 -9.06 6.06 31.58
CA CYS A 409 -7.86 5.41 32.15
C CYS A 409 -6.64 5.81 31.31
N GLU A 410 -5.55 6.28 31.93
CA GLU A 410 -4.43 6.93 31.20
C GLU A 410 -3.20 6.04 30.95
N ASP A 411 -3.03 4.91 31.63
CA ASP A 411 -1.83 4.04 31.49
C ASP A 411 -2.11 2.77 30.66
N GLY A 412 -1.95 2.88 29.33
CA GLY A 412 -2.13 1.76 28.39
C GLY A 412 -0.81 1.11 27.94
N LEU A 413 -0.78 -0.24 27.85
CA LEU A 413 0.34 -0.97 27.25
C LEU A 413 0.54 -0.58 25.77
N THR A 414 1.79 -0.43 25.34
CA THR A 414 2.10 -0.14 23.93
C THR A 414 2.27 -1.42 23.10
N PRO A 415 2.02 -1.39 21.78
CA PRO A 415 2.33 -2.50 20.88
C PRO A 415 3.78 -2.96 20.93
N ALA A 416 4.73 -2.07 21.24
CA ALA A 416 6.15 -2.39 21.37
C ALA A 416 6.40 -3.22 22.64
N SER A 417 5.99 -2.71 23.80
CA SER A 417 6.16 -3.40 25.10
C SER A 417 5.50 -4.77 25.16
N ILE A 418 4.40 -4.98 24.42
CA ILE A 418 3.74 -6.29 24.32
C ILE A 418 4.62 -7.29 23.56
N ALA A 419 5.18 -6.89 22.42
CA ALA A 419 6.03 -7.78 21.62
C ALA A 419 7.40 -8.02 22.29
N GLU A 420 7.98 -7.01 22.95
CA GLU A 420 9.19 -7.15 23.75
C GLU A 420 8.98 -8.16 24.90
N SER A 421 7.86 -8.02 25.64
CA SER A 421 7.48 -8.97 26.68
C SER A 421 7.31 -10.39 26.13
N ALA A 422 6.60 -10.53 25.00
CA ALA A 422 6.40 -11.81 24.33
C ALA A 422 7.72 -12.46 23.86
N MET A 423 8.62 -11.69 23.25
CA MET A 423 9.96 -12.18 22.88
C MET A 423 10.72 -12.67 24.08
N LYS A 424 10.80 -11.85 25.13
CA LYS A 424 11.61 -12.15 26.32
C LYS A 424 11.18 -13.47 26.94
N VAL A 425 9.87 -13.70 27.12
CA VAL A 425 9.38 -14.94 27.73
C VAL A 425 9.45 -16.14 26.80
N LEU A 426 9.17 -15.98 25.50
CA LEU A 426 9.30 -17.07 24.53
C LEU A 426 10.77 -17.48 24.34
N ASN A 427 11.71 -16.53 24.28
CA ASN A 427 13.15 -16.82 24.21
C ASN A 427 13.65 -17.51 25.48
N SER A 428 13.24 -17.04 26.67
CA SER A 428 13.59 -17.67 27.94
C SER A 428 13.12 -19.12 27.99
N CYS A 429 11.87 -19.37 27.59
CA CYS A 429 11.31 -20.71 27.48
C CYS A 429 12.08 -21.58 26.48
N LEU A 430 12.24 -21.11 25.24
CA LEU A 430 12.93 -21.83 24.15
C LEU A 430 14.41 -22.13 24.43
N SER A 431 15.06 -21.35 25.29
CA SER A 431 16.48 -21.53 25.65
C SER A 431 16.68 -22.58 26.75
N ALA A 432 15.72 -22.74 27.67
CA ALA A 432 15.76 -23.75 28.73
C ALA A 432 15.07 -25.07 28.33
N MET A 433 14.19 -25.04 27.32
CA MET A 433 13.35 -26.16 26.88
C MET A 433 14.13 -27.39 26.37
N PRO A 434 14.04 -28.57 27.02
CA PRO A 434 14.65 -29.80 26.53
C PRO A 434 13.96 -30.32 25.26
N ALA A 435 14.58 -31.26 24.55
CA ALA A 435 13.89 -32.01 23.48
C ALA A 435 12.88 -32.98 24.10
N GLY A 436 11.65 -33.02 23.56
CA GLY A 436 10.56 -33.82 24.11
C GLY A 436 9.26 -33.63 23.33
N GLU A 437 8.21 -34.33 23.75
CA GLU A 437 6.86 -34.17 23.24
C GLU A 437 6.09 -33.05 23.96
N ASN A 438 4.88 -32.74 23.50
CA ASN A 438 4.00 -31.82 24.21
C ASN A 438 3.61 -32.39 25.58
N PRO A 439 3.71 -31.62 26.69
CA PRO A 439 3.22 -32.05 27.99
C PRO A 439 1.67 -32.14 27.99
N PRO A 440 1.05 -32.72 29.03
CA PRO A 440 -0.40 -32.65 29.20
C PRO A 440 -0.88 -31.19 29.20
N CYS A 441 -1.86 -30.85 28.37
CA CYS A 441 -2.46 -29.52 28.37
C CYS A 441 -3.32 -29.30 29.63
N LEU A 442 -3.50 -28.04 30.02
CA LEU A 442 -4.38 -27.67 31.12
C LEU A 442 -5.82 -28.14 30.83
N SER A 443 -6.40 -28.93 31.73
CA SER A 443 -7.75 -29.48 31.58
C SER A 443 -8.86 -28.43 31.71
N ARG A 444 -8.59 -27.34 32.43
CA ARG A 444 -9.43 -26.14 32.53
C ARG A 444 -8.54 -24.89 32.58
N PRO A 445 -8.10 -24.34 31.44
CA PRO A 445 -7.36 -23.08 31.43
C PRO A 445 -8.28 -21.94 31.89
N LYS A 446 -7.70 -20.91 32.50
CA LYS A 446 -8.45 -19.68 32.82
C LYS A 446 -8.96 -19.06 31.52
N SER A 447 -10.27 -18.81 31.43
CA SER A 447 -10.89 -18.22 30.24
C SER A 447 -10.24 -16.89 29.89
N PHE A 448 -9.95 -16.69 28.61
CA PHE A 448 -9.40 -15.44 28.06
C PHE A 448 -10.02 -15.13 26.70
N ILE A 449 -10.05 -13.84 26.36
CA ILE A 449 -10.64 -13.37 25.11
C ILE A 449 -9.61 -13.42 23.98
N TRP A 450 -9.99 -14.01 22.85
CA TRP A 450 -9.13 -14.20 21.66
C TRP A 450 -9.92 -13.98 20.35
N VAL A 451 -9.23 -13.80 19.23
CA VAL A 451 -9.85 -13.53 17.92
C VAL A 451 -10.22 -14.84 17.22
N THR A 452 -11.52 -15.12 17.14
CA THR A 452 -12.08 -16.31 16.48
C THR A 452 -12.16 -16.14 14.96
N LYS A 453 -12.57 -14.95 14.49
CA LYS A 453 -12.72 -14.59 13.07
C LYS A 453 -12.19 -13.19 12.80
N TRP A 454 -11.76 -12.91 11.57
CA TRP A 454 -11.22 -11.60 11.19
C TRP A 454 -11.38 -11.34 9.69
N VAL A 455 -11.38 -10.05 9.32
CA VAL A 455 -11.44 -9.56 7.93
C VAL A 455 -10.49 -8.40 7.71
N ASP A 456 -9.74 -8.47 6.62
CA ASP A 456 -8.79 -7.44 6.18
C ASP A 456 -9.43 -6.58 5.08
N TYR A 457 -10.08 -5.49 5.49
CA TYR A 457 -10.61 -4.42 4.63
C TYR A 457 -9.80 -3.13 4.79
N SER A 458 -8.50 -3.26 5.13
CA SER A 458 -7.57 -2.15 5.33
C SER A 458 -7.39 -1.30 4.07
N ASN A 459 -7.70 -1.84 2.89
CA ASN A 459 -7.75 -1.11 1.63
C ASN A 459 -8.84 -0.02 1.55
N LYS A 460 -9.85 -0.03 2.44
CA LYS A 460 -11.01 0.88 2.35
C LYS A 460 -11.48 1.42 3.69
N TYR A 461 -11.46 0.61 4.75
CA TYR A 461 -12.08 0.95 6.04
C TYR A 461 -11.16 0.67 7.24
N GLY A 462 -10.56 -0.51 7.30
CA GLY A 462 -9.83 -0.97 8.48
C GLY A 462 -9.82 -2.49 8.61
N PHE A 463 -9.35 -2.95 9.77
CA PHE A 463 -9.26 -4.36 10.12
C PHE A 463 -10.37 -4.75 11.10
N GLY A 464 -11.25 -5.65 10.68
CA GLY A 464 -12.37 -6.14 11.48
C GLY A 464 -12.04 -7.47 12.14
N TYR A 465 -12.51 -7.66 13.37
CA TYR A 465 -12.28 -8.88 14.13
C TYR A 465 -13.47 -9.24 15.04
N GLN A 466 -13.70 -10.53 15.22
CA GLN A 466 -14.67 -11.11 16.14
C GLN A 466 -13.94 -11.84 17.26
N LEU A 467 -14.35 -11.56 18.49
CA LEU A 467 -13.79 -12.13 19.71
C LEU A 467 -14.54 -13.38 20.14
N SER A 468 -13.91 -14.21 20.99
CA SER A 468 -14.47 -15.46 21.52
C SER A 468 -15.72 -15.31 22.39
N ASN A 469 -16.05 -14.08 22.81
CA ASN A 469 -17.30 -13.73 23.50
C ASN A 469 -18.32 -13.05 22.56
N GLN A 470 -18.17 -13.21 21.25
CA GLN A 470 -18.99 -12.61 20.19
C GLN A 470 -18.99 -11.07 20.11
N ASN A 471 -18.15 -10.37 20.88
CA ASN A 471 -17.90 -8.95 20.67
C ASN A 471 -17.15 -8.74 19.33
N ILE A 472 -17.52 -7.71 18.58
CA ILE A 472 -16.95 -7.45 17.24
C ILE A 472 -16.36 -6.05 17.22
N GLY A 473 -15.10 -5.93 16.81
CA GLY A 473 -14.36 -4.67 16.73
C GLY A 473 -13.84 -4.37 15.34
N VAL A 474 -13.69 -3.09 15.03
CA VAL A 474 -12.93 -2.61 13.86
C VAL A 474 -11.91 -1.59 14.33
N LEU A 475 -10.64 -1.85 14.00
CA LEU A 475 -9.58 -0.84 14.01
C LEU A 475 -9.58 -0.15 12.64
N PHE A 476 -10.04 1.09 12.60
CA PHE A 476 -10.13 1.87 11.37
C PHE A 476 -8.76 2.41 10.94
N ASN A 477 -8.63 2.72 9.65
CA ASN A 477 -7.37 3.18 9.05
C ASN A 477 -6.84 4.50 9.65
N GLU A 478 -7.72 5.39 10.12
CA GLU A 478 -7.35 6.61 10.85
C GLU A 478 -6.96 6.36 12.33
N GLY A 479 -6.95 5.09 12.77
CA GLY A 479 -6.55 4.67 14.11
C GLY A 479 -7.63 4.79 15.19
N THR A 480 -8.87 5.15 14.83
CA THR A 480 -10.00 5.03 15.76
C THR A 480 -10.49 3.59 15.83
N HIS A 481 -11.18 3.25 16.92
CA HIS A 481 -11.70 1.92 17.16
C HIS A 481 -13.18 1.97 17.53
N LEU A 482 -13.99 1.09 16.94
CA LEU A 482 -15.40 0.93 17.33
C LEU A 482 -15.70 -0.56 17.52
N SER A 483 -16.33 -0.91 18.64
CA SER A 483 -16.81 -2.26 18.93
C SER A 483 -18.29 -2.30 19.24
N LEU A 484 -18.93 -3.37 18.76
CA LEU A 484 -20.27 -3.80 19.14
C LEU A 484 -20.13 -4.88 20.21
N CYS A 485 -20.78 -4.67 21.36
CA CYS A 485 -20.74 -5.55 22.53
C CYS A 485 -22.16 -5.76 23.09
N ASP A 486 -22.33 -6.76 23.97
CA ASP A 486 -23.63 -7.16 24.53
C ASP A 486 -24.71 -7.30 23.43
N GLN A 487 -24.55 -8.30 22.56
CA GLN A 487 -25.50 -8.58 21.47
C GLN A 487 -25.77 -7.35 20.58
N ARG A 488 -24.75 -6.51 20.37
CA ARG A 488 -24.79 -5.23 19.63
C ARG A 488 -25.64 -4.12 20.28
N LYS A 489 -26.03 -4.26 21.54
CA LYS A 489 -26.75 -3.22 22.31
C LYS A 489 -25.82 -2.12 22.81
N THR A 490 -24.54 -2.43 23.04
CA THR A 490 -23.55 -1.47 23.53
C THR A 490 -22.49 -1.19 22.47
N VAL A 491 -22.16 0.10 22.27
CA VAL A 491 -21.09 0.56 21.39
C VAL A 491 -19.94 1.11 22.24
N HIS A 492 -18.76 0.54 22.07
CA HIS A 492 -17.51 1.08 22.63
C HIS A 492 -16.77 1.81 21.52
N TYR A 493 -16.37 3.06 21.76
CA TYR A 493 -15.60 3.87 20.81
C TYR A 493 -14.32 4.37 21.48
N CYS A 494 -13.16 4.11 20.86
CA CYS A 494 -11.87 4.57 21.35
C CYS A 494 -11.19 5.47 20.32
N LEU A 495 -10.76 6.65 20.76
CA LEU A 495 -9.96 7.57 19.97
C LEU A 495 -8.48 7.15 19.95
N THR A 496 -7.73 7.66 18.99
CA THR A 496 -6.27 7.47 18.83
C THR A 496 -5.41 7.90 20.03
N ASN A 497 -5.99 8.63 20.99
CA ASN A 497 -5.37 9.06 22.24
C ASN A 497 -5.84 8.21 23.45
N ASN A 498 -6.30 6.99 23.21
CA ASN A 498 -6.86 6.04 24.20
C ASN A 498 -8.09 6.55 24.98
N LYS A 499 -8.69 7.69 24.60
CA LYS A 499 -9.95 8.13 25.21
C LYS A 499 -11.10 7.21 24.76
N HIS A 500 -11.68 6.52 25.74
CA HIS A 500 -12.73 5.55 25.56
C HIS A 500 -14.11 6.14 25.91
N PHE A 501 -15.11 5.87 25.08
CA PHE A 501 -16.50 6.28 25.25
C PHE A 501 -17.41 5.05 25.10
N THR A 502 -18.44 4.96 25.94
CA THR A 502 -19.46 3.90 25.87
C THR A 502 -20.81 4.54 25.57
N PHE A 503 -21.51 4.02 24.56
CA PHE A 503 -22.84 4.45 24.16
C PHE A 503 -23.80 3.26 24.11
N GLN A 504 -25.08 3.48 24.41
CA GLN A 504 -26.12 2.56 23.98
C GLN A 504 -26.27 2.65 22.45
N ALA A 505 -26.45 1.53 21.77
CA ALA A 505 -26.47 1.47 20.30
C ALA A 505 -27.66 2.20 19.66
N SER A 506 -28.69 2.53 20.45
CA SER A 506 -29.85 3.38 20.13
C SER A 506 -29.60 4.87 20.37
N ALA A 507 -28.57 5.24 21.13
CA ALA A 507 -28.21 6.61 21.51
C ALA A 507 -26.79 6.98 21.02
N LEU A 508 -26.33 6.37 19.92
CA LEU A 508 -25.03 6.66 19.32
C LEU A 508 -25.09 8.02 18.58
N PRO A 509 -24.11 8.94 18.75
CA PRO A 509 -24.04 10.18 18.00
C PRO A 509 -24.04 9.95 16.48
N GLU A 510 -24.74 10.81 15.74
CA GLU A 510 -24.91 10.71 14.28
C GLU A 510 -23.59 10.60 13.51
N GLN A 511 -22.53 11.26 14.00
CA GLN A 511 -21.19 11.25 13.41
C GLN A 511 -20.53 9.86 13.45
N LEU A 512 -20.91 9.00 14.39
CA LEU A 512 -20.39 7.63 14.53
C LEU A 512 -21.28 6.59 13.82
N CYS A 513 -22.47 6.96 13.33
CA CYS A 513 -23.40 6.03 12.68
C CYS A 513 -22.79 5.39 11.42
N SER A 514 -22.03 6.13 10.61
CA SER A 514 -21.35 5.56 9.43
C SER A 514 -20.26 4.56 9.81
N GLN A 515 -19.53 4.78 10.90
CA GLN A 515 -18.56 3.81 11.41
C GLN A 515 -19.28 2.57 11.97
N LYS A 516 -20.36 2.74 12.73
CA LYS A 516 -21.21 1.63 13.22
C LYS A 516 -21.70 0.76 12.07
N GLN A 517 -22.23 1.34 10.98
CA GLN A 517 -22.68 0.61 9.79
C GLN A 517 -21.55 -0.24 9.16
N ILE A 518 -20.32 0.26 9.15
CA ILE A 518 -19.15 -0.51 8.67
C ILE A 518 -18.85 -1.69 9.61
N VAL A 519 -18.92 -1.49 10.93
CA VAL A 519 -18.74 -2.59 11.91
C VAL A 519 -19.85 -3.63 11.77
N GLU A 520 -21.11 -3.22 11.60
CA GLU A 520 -22.25 -4.11 11.35
C GLU A 520 -22.10 -4.90 10.03
N LEU A 521 -21.58 -4.27 8.97
CA LEU A 521 -21.30 -4.94 7.70
C LEU A 521 -20.20 -6.01 7.85
N MET A 522 -19.09 -5.69 8.53
CA MET A 522 -18.03 -6.66 8.80
C MET A 522 -18.49 -7.77 9.74
N ALA A 523 -19.31 -7.44 10.75
CA ALA A 523 -19.93 -8.40 11.67
C ALA A 523 -20.77 -9.43 10.92
N ASN A 524 -21.75 -8.98 10.14
CA ASN A 524 -22.63 -9.83 9.36
C ASN A 524 -21.83 -10.71 8.38
N TYR A 525 -20.78 -10.15 7.75
CA TYR A 525 -19.90 -10.93 6.87
C TYR A 525 -19.17 -12.06 7.63
N MET A 526 -18.54 -11.76 8.78
CA MET A 526 -17.80 -12.74 9.58
C MET A 526 -18.71 -13.84 10.16
N GLU A 527 -19.93 -13.48 10.56
CA GLU A 527 -20.92 -14.43 11.06
C GLU A 527 -21.42 -15.37 9.96
N GLN A 528 -21.75 -14.84 8.79
CA GLN A 528 -22.37 -15.59 7.69
C GLN A 528 -21.38 -16.40 6.83
N ASN A 529 -20.14 -15.92 6.64
CA ASN A 529 -19.22 -16.44 5.62
C ASN A 529 -17.97 -17.13 6.20
N LEU A 530 -17.66 -16.93 7.49
CA LEU A 530 -16.43 -17.46 8.11
C LEU A 530 -16.77 -18.49 9.19
N MET A 531 -16.06 -19.62 9.17
CA MET A 531 -16.12 -20.63 10.24
C MET A 531 -15.42 -20.15 11.52
N GLU A 532 -15.70 -20.80 12.63
CA GLU A 532 -14.99 -20.55 13.90
C GLU A 532 -13.53 -21.04 13.86
N GLY A 533 -12.66 -20.32 14.56
CA GLY A 533 -11.21 -20.45 14.46
C GLY A 533 -10.58 -21.58 15.30
N GLY A 534 -11.34 -22.23 16.17
CA GLY A 534 -10.87 -23.15 17.22
C GLY A 534 -12.02 -23.56 18.15
N ASP A 535 -11.84 -24.64 18.91
CA ASP A 535 -12.83 -25.16 19.88
C ASP A 535 -12.80 -24.49 21.27
N LEU A 536 -11.93 -23.49 21.49
CA LEU A 536 -11.76 -22.82 22.78
C LEU A 536 -12.91 -21.85 23.07
N HIS A 537 -13.94 -22.35 23.77
CA HIS A 537 -15.08 -21.58 24.23
C HIS A 537 -14.71 -20.63 25.39
N CYS A 538 -15.31 -19.45 25.40
CA CYS A 538 -15.18 -18.49 26.51
C CYS A 538 -16.40 -18.65 27.44
N GLU A 539 -16.19 -19.09 28.69
CA GLU A 539 -17.25 -18.98 29.71
C GLU A 539 -17.53 -17.50 30.04
N ASP A 540 -18.77 -17.21 30.49
CA ASP A 540 -19.28 -15.87 30.75
C ASP A 540 -18.40 -15.07 31.73
N GLN A 541 -17.46 -14.30 31.18
CA GLN A 541 -16.72 -13.29 31.92
C GLN A 541 -17.68 -12.13 32.28
N PRO A 542 -17.58 -11.54 33.48
CA PRO A 542 -18.32 -10.33 33.81
C PRO A 542 -17.99 -9.22 32.79
N PRO A 543 -18.92 -8.28 32.52
CA PRO A 543 -18.76 -7.25 31.50
C PRO A 543 -17.59 -6.32 31.82
N SER A 544 -16.43 -6.68 31.26
CA SER A 544 -15.20 -5.91 31.25
C SER A 544 -15.02 -5.28 29.87
N GLN A 545 -14.20 -4.23 29.80
CA GLN A 545 -13.93 -3.56 28.52
C GLN A 545 -13.35 -4.57 27.52
N PRO A 546 -13.85 -4.62 26.26
CA PRO A 546 -13.35 -5.55 25.27
C PRO A 546 -11.86 -5.27 25.00
N PRO A 547 -11.02 -6.30 24.79
CA PRO A 547 -9.63 -6.07 24.44
C PRO A 547 -9.55 -5.34 23.10
N LEU A 548 -8.85 -4.20 23.13
CA LEU A 548 -8.67 -3.31 21.98
C LEU A 548 -7.48 -3.80 21.16
N LEU A 549 -7.70 -4.07 19.88
CA LEU A 549 -6.63 -4.37 18.94
C LEU A 549 -5.80 -3.10 18.72
N LEU A 550 -4.60 -3.05 19.28
CA LEU A 550 -3.71 -1.91 19.15
C LEU A 550 -2.94 -1.94 17.83
N GLN A 551 -2.57 -3.13 17.36
CA GLN A 551 -1.89 -3.31 16.08
C GLN A 551 -2.09 -4.73 15.55
N TRP A 552 -2.18 -4.85 14.23
CA TRP A 552 -2.02 -6.10 13.50
C TRP A 552 -0.90 -5.96 12.46
N VAL A 553 -0.29 -7.09 12.06
CA VAL A 553 0.77 -7.15 11.05
C VAL A 553 0.57 -8.39 10.18
N LYS A 554 0.65 -8.23 8.86
CA LYS A 554 0.54 -9.32 7.89
C LYS A 554 1.90 -9.64 7.28
N THR A 555 2.23 -10.92 7.22
CA THR A 555 3.43 -11.46 6.56
C THR A 555 3.01 -12.46 5.48
N ASP A 556 3.95 -12.99 4.70
CA ASP A 556 3.66 -14.01 3.69
C ASP A 556 3.17 -15.35 4.28
N HIS A 557 3.37 -15.57 5.59
CA HIS A 557 3.05 -16.85 6.25
C HIS A 557 2.06 -16.75 7.41
N ALA A 558 1.90 -15.57 8.03
CA ALA A 558 1.02 -15.38 9.18
C ALA A 558 0.48 -13.96 9.34
N LEU A 559 -0.64 -13.85 10.06
CA LEU A 559 -1.19 -12.63 10.65
C LEU A 559 -0.81 -12.57 12.14
N VAL A 560 -0.31 -11.42 12.60
CA VAL A 560 -0.05 -11.12 14.02
C VAL A 560 -1.03 -10.07 14.49
N MET A 561 -1.54 -10.19 15.72
CA MET A 561 -2.45 -9.26 16.39
C MET A 561 -2.00 -9.01 17.82
N LEU A 562 -2.03 -7.75 18.27
CA LEU A 562 -1.54 -7.29 19.58
C LEU A 562 -2.63 -6.47 20.29
N PHE A 563 -2.96 -6.85 21.52
CA PHE A 563 -4.07 -6.28 22.28
C PHE A 563 -3.62 -5.51 23.52
N ASN A 564 -4.40 -4.49 23.91
CA ASN A 564 -4.11 -3.62 25.06
C ASN A 564 -4.00 -4.34 26.42
N ASN A 565 -4.56 -5.54 26.54
CA ASN A 565 -4.43 -6.40 27.72
C ASN A 565 -3.15 -7.26 27.75
N GLY A 566 -2.26 -7.11 26.76
CA GLY A 566 -1.03 -7.88 26.64
C GLY A 566 -1.15 -9.19 25.86
N THR A 567 -2.33 -9.53 25.33
CA THR A 567 -2.49 -10.72 24.47
C THR A 567 -1.82 -10.50 23.10
N LEU A 568 -1.02 -11.47 22.69
CA LEU A 568 -0.48 -11.62 21.35
C LEU A 568 -1.09 -12.85 20.69
N GLN A 569 -1.62 -12.71 19.46
CA GLN A 569 -2.14 -13.82 18.67
C GLN A 569 -1.49 -13.87 17.30
N VAL A 570 -1.12 -15.07 16.84
CA VAL A 570 -0.56 -15.33 15.51
C VAL A 570 -1.36 -16.44 14.82
N ASN A 571 -1.93 -16.12 13.66
CA ASN A 571 -2.69 -17.04 12.82
C ASN A 571 -1.87 -17.39 11.57
N PHE A 572 -1.54 -18.66 11.36
CA PHE A 572 -0.74 -19.12 10.23
C PHE A 572 -1.60 -19.44 9.00
N TYR A 573 -1.18 -19.01 7.82
CA TYR A 573 -1.96 -19.18 6.59
C TYR A 573 -1.79 -20.56 5.94
N THR A 574 -0.63 -21.18 6.11
CA THR A 574 -0.26 -22.42 5.40
C THR A 574 -1.04 -23.65 5.84
N ASP A 575 -1.44 -23.69 7.12
CA ASP A 575 -2.08 -24.85 7.75
C ASP A 575 -3.15 -24.46 8.78
N HIS A 576 -3.55 -23.19 8.83
CA HIS A 576 -4.57 -22.63 9.73
C HIS A 576 -4.31 -22.75 11.24
N THR A 577 -3.11 -23.22 11.64
CA THR A 577 -2.68 -23.28 13.05
C THR A 577 -2.60 -21.88 13.67
N LYS A 578 -2.68 -21.81 15.00
CA LYS A 578 -2.61 -20.53 15.74
C LYS A 578 -1.78 -20.67 17.01
N ILE A 579 -1.06 -19.61 17.36
CA ILE A 579 -0.49 -19.42 18.71
C ILE A 579 -1.15 -18.20 19.32
N ILE A 580 -1.60 -18.33 20.56
CA ILE A 580 -2.04 -17.22 21.40
C ILE A 580 -1.17 -17.23 22.67
N LEU A 581 -0.56 -16.10 23.00
CA LEU A 581 0.22 -15.89 24.20
C LEU A 581 -0.48 -14.80 25.02
N CYS A 582 -0.86 -15.11 26.25
CA CYS A 582 -1.49 -14.16 27.16
C CYS A 582 -0.86 -14.24 28.56
N LYS A 583 -0.90 -13.13 29.30
CA LYS A 583 -0.44 -13.07 30.69
C LYS A 583 -1.62 -13.32 31.62
N SER A 584 -1.50 -14.31 32.52
CA SER A 584 -2.50 -14.66 33.52
C SER A 584 -1.89 -14.53 34.92
N SER A 585 -2.26 -13.49 35.64
CA SER A 585 -1.64 -13.10 36.92
C SER A 585 -0.11 -12.97 36.74
N ASP A 586 0.69 -13.86 37.33
CA ASP A 586 2.15 -13.82 37.29
C ASP A 586 2.78 -14.83 36.31
N SER A 587 1.96 -15.57 35.55
CA SER A 587 2.42 -16.56 34.57
C SER A 587 1.98 -16.21 33.14
N TYR A 588 2.65 -16.83 32.15
CA TYR A 588 2.24 -16.78 30.76
C TYR A 588 1.59 -18.10 30.35
N LEU A 589 0.45 -18.00 29.70
CA LEU A 589 -0.23 -19.11 29.04
C LEU A 589 0.05 -19.05 27.55
N LEU A 590 0.38 -20.21 26.97
CA LEU A 590 0.49 -20.40 25.53
C LEU A 590 -0.59 -21.38 25.09
N THR A 591 -1.49 -20.92 24.23
CA THR A 591 -2.49 -21.75 23.56
C THR A 591 -2.06 -22.01 22.12
N TYR A 592 -1.96 -23.29 21.76
CA TYR A 592 -1.79 -23.75 20.39
C TYR A 592 -3.12 -24.28 19.86
N ILE A 593 -3.57 -23.77 18.71
CA ILE A 593 -4.74 -24.33 18.00
C ILE A 593 -4.21 -25.09 16.80
N SER A 594 -4.51 -26.39 16.74
CA SER A 594 -4.01 -27.31 15.70
C SER A 594 -4.74 -27.13 14.36
N ARG A 595 -4.35 -27.93 13.36
CA ARG A 595 -4.95 -27.94 12.02
C ARG A 595 -6.39 -28.46 12.06
N GLU A 596 -6.63 -29.39 12.97
CA GLU A 596 -7.92 -29.99 13.36
C GLU A 596 -8.78 -29.04 14.20
N ARG A 597 -8.26 -27.83 14.51
CA ARG A 597 -8.88 -26.77 15.32
C ARG A 597 -9.06 -27.08 16.81
N VAL A 598 -8.43 -28.15 17.29
CA VAL A 598 -8.36 -28.47 18.72
C VAL A 598 -7.39 -27.52 19.41
N SER A 599 -7.80 -26.97 20.55
CA SER A 599 -7.00 -26.05 21.36
C SER A 599 -6.28 -26.75 22.51
N TYR A 600 -4.98 -26.47 22.63
CA TYR A 600 -4.11 -26.99 23.68
C TYR A 600 -3.49 -25.82 24.42
N THR A 601 -3.82 -25.63 25.70
CA THR A 601 -3.26 -24.53 26.52
C THR A 601 -2.25 -25.05 27.53
N TYR A 602 -1.12 -24.38 27.62
CA TYR A 602 0.02 -24.75 28.46
C TYR A 602 0.47 -23.58 29.32
N LEU A 603 1.00 -23.86 30.50
CA LEU A 603 1.88 -22.92 31.21
C LEU A 603 3.22 -22.84 30.48
N LEU A 604 3.72 -21.64 30.23
CA LEU A 604 4.99 -21.45 29.53
C LEU A 604 6.20 -22.01 30.32
N SER A 605 6.10 -22.05 31.66
CA SER A 605 7.06 -22.75 32.53
C SER A 605 7.07 -24.26 32.30
N MET A 606 5.90 -24.89 32.22
CA MET A 606 5.79 -26.34 31.94
C MET A 606 6.40 -26.71 30.58
N LEU A 607 6.19 -25.90 29.54
CA LEU A 607 6.87 -26.08 28.24
C LEU A 607 8.40 -25.91 28.38
N SER A 608 8.85 -24.98 29.23
CA SER A 608 10.26 -24.73 29.50
C SER A 608 10.94 -25.87 30.26
N GLU A 609 10.21 -26.59 31.11
CA GLU A 609 10.72 -27.69 31.94
C GLU A 609 10.64 -29.05 31.23
N MET A 610 9.53 -29.32 30.53
CA MET A 610 9.22 -30.65 29.98
C MET A 610 9.53 -30.80 28.49
N GLY A 611 9.68 -29.70 27.75
CA GLY A 611 9.79 -29.73 26.29
C GLY A 611 8.47 -29.43 25.58
N CYS A 612 8.53 -29.48 24.25
CA CYS A 612 7.36 -29.50 23.36
C CYS A 612 7.74 -30.02 21.97
N SER A 613 6.74 -30.44 21.20
CA SER A 613 6.91 -31.02 19.87
C SER A 613 7.67 -30.11 18.91
N ALA A 614 8.31 -30.70 17.90
CA ALA A 614 9.10 -29.95 16.91
C ALA A 614 8.28 -28.88 16.16
N GLU A 615 6.99 -29.14 15.91
CA GLU A 615 6.08 -28.18 15.29
C GLU A 615 5.81 -26.98 16.22
N LEU A 616 5.39 -27.22 17.46
CA LEU A 616 5.10 -26.15 18.42
C LEU A 616 6.35 -25.30 18.67
N ARG A 617 7.51 -25.94 18.83
CA ARG A 617 8.82 -25.27 18.97
C ARG A 617 9.19 -24.41 17.76
N HIS A 618 8.94 -24.91 16.55
CA HIS A 618 9.17 -24.14 15.32
C HIS A 618 8.23 -22.93 15.24
N ARG A 619 6.95 -23.10 15.54
CA ARG A 619 5.94 -22.03 15.58
C ARG A 619 6.33 -20.96 16.63
N MET A 620 6.73 -21.36 17.85
CA MET A 620 7.24 -20.45 18.89
C MET A 620 8.48 -19.66 18.43
N ARG A 621 9.46 -20.31 17.79
CA ARG A 621 10.64 -19.64 17.20
C ARG A 621 10.25 -18.63 16.12
N TYR A 622 9.25 -18.94 15.29
CA TYR A 622 8.74 -18.01 14.30
C TYR A 622 8.05 -16.79 14.95
N VAL A 623 7.28 -16.98 16.03
CA VAL A 623 6.69 -15.86 16.79
C VAL A 623 7.77 -14.98 17.41
N VAL A 624 8.86 -15.56 17.95
CA VAL A 624 10.04 -14.79 18.38
C VAL A 624 10.60 -13.99 17.20
N GLN A 625 10.91 -14.65 16.07
CA GLN A 625 11.51 -13.99 14.90
C GLN A 625 10.64 -12.82 14.40
N LEU A 626 9.32 -13.01 14.28
CA LEU A 626 8.37 -11.95 13.93
C LEU A 626 8.48 -10.72 14.84
N CYS A 627 8.63 -10.94 16.14
CA CYS A 627 8.77 -9.87 17.10
C CYS A 627 10.19 -9.26 17.07
N SER A 628 11.24 -10.05 16.81
CA SER A 628 12.64 -9.57 16.75
C SER A 628 12.95 -8.80 15.47
N PHE A 629 12.30 -9.14 14.35
CA PHE A 629 12.30 -8.31 13.14
C PHE A 629 11.70 -6.92 13.39
N ARG A 630 10.86 -6.76 14.41
CA ARG A 630 10.26 -5.48 14.80
C ARG A 630 11.19 -4.57 15.61
N GLU A 631 12.22 -5.13 16.26
CA GLU A 631 13.33 -4.38 16.86
C GLU A 631 14.44 -4.07 15.84
N SER A 632 14.73 -5.03 14.95
CA SER A 632 15.86 -4.96 14.01
C SER A 632 15.52 -4.37 12.64
N SER A 633 14.26 -4.04 12.36
CA SER A 633 13.84 -3.33 11.15
C SER A 633 12.61 -2.43 11.41
N PRO A 634 12.68 -1.11 11.11
CA PRO A 634 11.47 -0.30 11.00
C PRO A 634 10.66 -0.83 9.80
N ILE A 635 9.52 -1.45 10.09
CA ILE A 635 8.80 -2.30 9.15
C ILE A 635 8.47 -1.55 7.86
N LEU A 636 8.94 -2.12 6.74
CA LEU A 636 8.42 -1.85 5.40
C LEU A 636 6.97 -2.35 5.35
N GLY A 637 6.02 -1.42 5.22
CA GLY A 637 4.72 -1.73 4.60
C GLY A 637 4.84 -1.96 3.10
#